data_AF-A0AAP0BID6-F1
#
_entry.id   AF-A0AAP0BID6-F1
#
_cell.length_a   1.000
_cell.length_b   1.000
_cell.length_c   1.000
_cell.angle_alpha   90.00
_cell.angle_beta   90.00
_cell.angle_gamma   90.00
#
_symmetry.space_group_name_H-M   'P 1'
#
loop_
_entity.id
_entity.type
_entity.pdbx_description
1 polymer ?
#
loop_
_entity_poly.entity_id
_entity_poly.type
_entity_poly.pdbx_seq_one_letter_code
_entity_poly.pdbx_strand_id
1 'polypeptide(L)'
;MFVSEVSMQEAQMARTEMNGKMAFGRPLVVRYACEKYFMDAKDRRKCPFDLKNTCSLGSVMGQMIQIAKIAAIMNKLKALEQEGCGAKKLKGTNFSSGHKD
;
A
#
# COMPACT_ATOMS: atom_id res chain seq x y z
N MET A 1 3.91 -22.85 13.90
CA MET A 1 3.52 -23.88 14.88
C MET A 1 2.42 -24.72 14.25
N PHE A 2 2.51 -26.03 14.39
CA PHE A 2 1.43 -26.95 13.98
C PHE A 2 0.96 -27.69 15.23
N VAL A 3 -0.35 -27.88 15.33
CA VAL A 3 -0.97 -28.68 16.39
C VAL A 3 -1.65 -29.85 15.69
N SER A 4 -1.22 -31.06 16.01
CA SER A 4 -1.76 -32.33 15.51
C SER A 4 -2.66 -32.98 16.57
N GLU A 5 -3.41 -34.02 16.19
CA GLU A 5 -4.26 -34.83 17.09
C GLU A 5 -5.41 -34.06 17.76
N VAL A 6 -5.95 -33.04 17.08
CA VAL A 6 -7.17 -32.34 17.49
C VAL A 6 -8.39 -32.94 16.80
N SER A 7 -9.53 -32.97 17.49
CA SER A 7 -10.80 -33.33 16.84
C SER A 7 -11.19 -32.26 15.81
N MET A 8 -12.03 -32.65 14.84
CA MET A 8 -12.53 -31.72 13.83
C MET A 8 -13.28 -30.53 14.46
N GLN A 9 -14.06 -30.77 15.52
CA GLN A 9 -14.79 -29.73 16.24
C GLN A 9 -13.86 -28.76 16.97
N GLU A 10 -12.84 -29.26 17.64
CA GLU A 10 -11.83 -28.41 18.30
C GLU A 10 -11.04 -27.60 17.28
N ALA A 11 -10.68 -28.19 16.14
CA ALA A 11 -9.99 -27.49 15.07
C ALA A 11 -10.83 -26.34 14.50
N GLN A 12 -12.15 -26.55 14.34
CA GLN A 12 -13.10 -25.52 13.91
C GLN A 12 -13.26 -24.40 14.93
N MET A 13 -13.38 -24.76 16.21
CA MET A 13 -13.48 -23.80 17.31
C MET A 13 -12.21 -22.95 17.40
N ALA A 14 -11.04 -23.57 17.38
CA ALA A 14 -9.75 -22.87 17.39
C ALA A 14 -9.62 -21.91 16.21
N ARG A 15 -9.99 -22.34 15.00
CA ARG A 15 -9.97 -21.47 13.83
C ARG A 15 -10.90 -20.27 14.00
N THR A 16 -12.12 -20.48 14.48
CA THR A 16 -13.14 -19.42 14.58
C THR A 16 -12.81 -18.45 15.71
N GLU A 17 -12.32 -18.97 16.83
CA GLU A 17 -12.12 -18.19 18.04
C GLU A 17 -10.75 -17.51 18.08
N MET A 18 -9.69 -18.18 17.61
CA MET A 18 -8.32 -17.68 17.77
C MET A 18 -7.80 -16.88 16.58
N ASN A 19 -8.38 -17.06 15.39
CA ASN A 19 -7.92 -16.31 14.23
C ASN A 19 -8.22 -14.81 14.40
N GLY A 20 -7.19 -13.98 14.29
CA GLY A 20 -7.26 -12.54 14.49
C GLY A 20 -7.11 -12.07 15.94
N LYS A 21 -7.08 -12.96 16.94
CA LYS A 21 -6.79 -12.57 18.34
C LYS A 21 -5.36 -12.02 18.47
N MET A 22 -5.15 -11.08 19.38
CA MET A 22 -3.84 -10.44 19.57
C MET A 22 -2.93 -11.25 20.50
N ALA A 23 -1.68 -11.50 20.09
CA ALA A 23 -0.63 -12.07 20.93
C ALA A 23 0.69 -11.33 20.68
N PHE A 24 1.36 -10.85 21.74
CA PHE A 24 2.58 -10.03 21.64
C PHE A 24 2.45 -8.84 20.66
N GLY A 25 1.26 -8.21 20.64
CA GLY A 25 0.96 -7.08 19.75
C GLY A 25 0.72 -7.45 18.27
N ARG A 26 0.62 -8.73 17.92
CA ARG A 26 0.39 -9.20 16.55
C ARG A 26 -0.87 -10.06 16.48
N PRO A 27 -1.71 -9.94 15.43
CA PRO A 27 -2.87 -10.81 15.25
C PRO A 27 -2.42 -12.23 14.89
N LEU A 28 -3.07 -13.23 15.49
CA LEU A 28 -2.86 -14.64 15.21
C LEU A 28 -3.51 -15.04 13.89
N VAL A 29 -2.90 -16.00 13.19
CA VAL A 29 -3.48 -16.62 11.99
C VAL A 29 -3.59 -18.12 12.23
N VAL A 30 -4.81 -18.64 12.12
CA VAL A 30 -5.11 -20.06 12.34
C VAL A 30 -5.67 -20.68 11.06
N ARG A 31 -5.02 -21.73 10.58
CA ARG A 31 -5.33 -22.39 9.30
C ARG A 31 -5.24 -23.90 9.45
N TYR A 32 -6.05 -24.61 8.67
CA TYR A 32 -5.93 -26.07 8.59
C TYR A 32 -4.68 -26.44 7.81
N ALA A 33 -3.98 -27.49 8.24
CA ALA A 33 -2.79 -27.97 7.55
C ALA A 33 -3.08 -28.41 6.10
N CYS A 34 -4.31 -28.86 5.82
CA CYS A 34 -4.74 -29.29 4.49
C CYS A 34 -5.26 -28.16 3.59
N GLU A 35 -5.29 -26.90 4.06
CA GLU A 35 -5.70 -25.77 3.20
C GLU A 35 -4.69 -25.51 2.09
N LYS A 36 -5.04 -25.92 0.86
CA LYS A 36 -4.30 -25.54 -0.34
C LYS A 36 -4.58 -24.07 -0.68
N TYR A 37 -3.52 -23.29 -0.84
CA TYR A 37 -3.59 -21.85 -1.13
C TYR A 37 -4.22 -21.60 -2.51
N PHE A 38 -5.46 -21.11 -2.53
CA PHE A 38 -6.08 -20.51 -3.72
C PHE A 38 -6.26 -18.98 -3.60
N MET A 39 -5.74 -18.35 -2.55
CA MET A 39 -6.14 -17.00 -2.11
C MET A 39 -5.04 -15.94 -2.08
N ASP A 40 -3.89 -16.13 -2.75
CA ASP A 40 -2.83 -15.10 -2.80
C ASP A 40 -3.19 -13.87 -3.68
N ALA A 41 -4.35 -13.89 -4.37
CA ALA A 41 -4.77 -12.78 -5.24
C ALA A 41 -5.77 -11.79 -4.61
N LYS A 42 -6.50 -12.16 -3.55
CA LYS A 42 -7.62 -11.32 -3.05
C LYS A 42 -7.34 -10.59 -1.74
N ASP A 43 -6.36 -11.04 -0.94
CA ASP A 43 -6.11 -10.50 0.41
C ASP A 43 -4.88 -9.57 0.51
N ARG A 44 -4.18 -9.30 -0.59
CA ARG A 44 -3.14 -8.24 -0.63
C ARG A 44 -3.70 -6.83 -0.44
N ARG A 45 -5.03 -6.68 -0.38
CA ARG A 45 -5.72 -5.39 -0.20
C ARG A 45 -5.99 -5.06 1.27
N LYS A 46 -5.73 -5.98 2.21
CA LYS A 46 -5.92 -5.75 3.66
C LYS A 46 -4.70 -6.15 4.48
N CYS A 47 -3.52 -5.75 4.02
CA CYS A 47 -2.36 -5.69 4.90
C CYS A 47 -1.91 -4.23 4.99
N PRO A 48 -2.40 -3.45 5.96
CA PRO A 48 -1.66 -2.31 6.45
C PRO A 48 -0.55 -2.88 7.33
N PHE A 49 0.46 -3.49 6.70
CA PHE A 49 1.74 -3.67 7.37
C PHE A 49 2.28 -2.27 7.57
N ASP A 50 2.09 -1.78 8.79
CA ASP A 50 2.63 -0.55 9.34
C ASP A 50 4.13 -0.49 9.04
N LEU A 51 4.46 0.20 7.95
CA LEU A 51 5.79 0.70 7.73
C LEU A 51 5.66 2.20 7.58
N LYS A 52 5.77 2.84 8.74
CA LYS A 52 5.94 4.27 9.00
C LYS A 52 4.71 5.15 8.73
N ASN A 53 3.98 5.42 9.80
CA ASN A 53 3.65 6.76 10.30
C ASN A 53 2.22 6.80 10.83
N THR A 54 2.11 6.73 12.16
CA THR A 54 1.28 7.60 13.01
C THR A 54 -0.10 8.01 12.47
N CYS A 55 -1.10 7.63 13.26
CA CYS A 55 -2.38 8.33 13.45
C CYS A 55 -3.44 8.17 12.35
N SER A 56 -4.39 7.29 12.65
CA SER A 56 -5.75 7.23 12.10
C SER A 56 -6.62 8.47 12.39
N LEU A 57 -6.02 9.65 12.54
CA LEU A 57 -6.69 10.96 12.63
C LEU A 57 -6.39 11.85 11.39
N GLY A 58 -5.55 11.40 10.46
CA GLY A 58 -5.12 12.14 9.26
C GLY A 58 -5.83 11.79 7.96
N SER A 59 -7.00 11.13 7.99
CA SER A 59 -7.69 10.62 6.79
C SER A 59 -7.93 11.72 5.74
N VAL A 60 -8.31 12.93 6.17
CA VAL A 60 -8.53 14.07 5.27
C VAL A 60 -7.23 14.59 4.66
N MET A 61 -6.16 14.70 5.45
CA MET A 61 -4.86 15.20 4.97
C MET A 61 -4.23 14.22 3.95
N GLY A 62 -4.28 12.92 4.23
CA GLY A 62 -3.81 11.88 3.30
C GLY A 62 -4.60 11.87 2.00
N GLN A 63 -5.93 12.02 2.08
CA GLN A 63 -6.80 12.17 0.91
C GLN A 63 -6.48 13.45 0.12
N MET A 64 -6.27 14.58 0.79
CA MET A 64 -5.90 15.84 0.14
C MET A 64 -4.57 15.75 -0.61
N ILE A 65 -3.55 15.10 -0.01
CA ILE A 65 -2.25 14.87 -0.68
C ILE A 65 -2.44 13.99 -1.92
N GLN A 66 -3.30 12.96 -1.85
CA GLN A 66 -3.59 12.10 -2.98
C GLN A 66 -4.35 12.86 -4.09
N ILE A 67 -5.34 13.68 -3.74
CA ILE A 67 -6.10 14.54 -4.67
C ILE A 67 -5.17 15.54 -5.36
N ALA A 68 -4.26 16.19 -4.63
CA ALA A 68 -3.28 17.11 -5.19
C ALA A 68 -2.34 16.42 -6.21
N LYS A 69 -1.89 15.19 -5.91
CA LYS A 69 -1.08 14.38 -6.84
C LYS A 69 -1.85 14.04 -8.11
N ILE A 70 -3.13 13.66 -7.99
CA ILE A 70 -3.99 13.37 -9.14
C ILE A 70 -4.17 14.63 -10.00
N ALA A 71 -4.46 15.79 -9.39
CA ALA A 71 -4.64 17.05 -10.09
C ALA A 71 -3.38 17.49 -10.86
N ALA A 72 -2.19 17.32 -10.28
CA ALA A 72 -0.92 17.62 -10.95
C ALA A 72 -0.69 16.75 -12.21
N ILE A 73 -1.02 15.45 -12.13
CA ILE A 73 -0.93 14.53 -13.27
C ILE A 73 -1.93 14.92 -14.35
N MET A 74 -3.19 15.17 -13.98
CA MET A 74 -4.23 15.60 -14.93
C MET A 74 -3.85 16.89 -15.65
N ASN A 75 -3.32 17.87 -14.92
CA ASN A 75 -2.88 19.13 -15.52
C ASN A 75 -1.71 18.90 -16.49
N LYS A 76 -0.73 18.07 -16.12
CA LYS A 76 0.39 17.70 -17.00
C LYS A 76 -0.08 16.99 -18.27
N LEU A 77 -1.02 16.06 -18.18
CA LEU A 77 -1.60 15.38 -19.35
C LEU A 77 -2.30 16.38 -20.27
N LYS A 78 -3.13 17.26 -19.70
CA LYS A 78 -3.84 18.31 -20.45
C LYS A 78 -2.90 19.33 -21.10
N ALA A 79 -1.75 19.62 -20.48
CA ALA A 79 -0.72 20.46 -21.05
C ALA A 79 -0.06 19.78 -22.27
N LEU A 80 0.26 18.48 -22.17
CA LEU A 80 0.82 17.71 -23.28
C LEU A 80 -0.16 17.55 -24.45
N GLU A 81 -1.46 17.45 -24.18
CA GLU A 81 -2.51 17.44 -25.22
C GLU A 81 -2.62 18.80 -25.93
N GLN A 82 -2.45 19.91 -25.19
CA GLN A 82 -2.46 21.27 -25.77
C GLN A 82 -1.15 21.65 -26.46
N GLU A 83 -0.01 21.10 -26.04
CA GLU A 83 1.28 21.22 -26.74
C GLU A 83 1.37 20.35 -28.00
N GLY A 84 0.28 19.66 -28.36
CA GLY A 84 0.05 19.15 -29.69
C GLY A 84 0.09 20.28 -30.72
N CYS A 85 1.25 20.42 -31.37
CA CYS A 85 1.60 21.34 -32.46
C CYS A 85 2.35 22.62 -32.04
N GLY A 86 3.62 22.47 -31.62
CA GLY A 86 4.66 23.44 -31.98
C GLY A 86 5.62 23.88 -30.87
N ALA A 87 6.73 23.16 -30.69
CA ALA A 87 7.97 23.75 -30.18
C ALA A 87 9.20 22.93 -30.58
N LYS A 88 9.63 23.11 -31.83
CA LYS A 88 11.05 22.94 -32.17
C LYS A 88 11.81 24.08 -31.47
N LYS A 89 12.48 23.83 -30.34
CA LYS A 89 13.82 24.38 -30.03
C LYS A 89 14.40 23.78 -28.76
N LEU A 90 15.35 22.87 -28.94
CA LEU A 90 16.43 22.62 -27.99
C LEU A 90 17.27 23.91 -27.83
N LYS A 91 17.27 24.53 -26.64
CA LYS A 91 18.36 25.38 -26.09
C LYS A 91 17.98 25.76 -24.63
N GLY A 92 18.76 25.55 -23.59
CA GLY A 92 20.01 24.84 -23.45
C GLY A 92 20.17 24.36 -22.01
N THR A 93 20.74 23.17 -21.87
CA THR A 93 21.59 22.83 -20.74
C THR A 93 22.80 23.76 -20.74
N ASN A 94 23.10 24.39 -19.61
CA ASN A 94 24.44 24.38 -19.00
C ASN A 94 24.39 25.10 -17.64
N PHE A 95 24.81 24.36 -16.63
CA PHE A 95 25.17 24.86 -15.31
C PHE A 95 26.33 25.85 -15.43
N SER A 96 26.27 26.98 -14.71
CA SER A 96 27.48 27.53 -14.12
C SER A 96 27.16 28.13 -12.75
N SER A 97 27.54 27.40 -11.71
CA SER A 97 27.86 27.97 -10.41
C SER A 97 29.05 28.92 -10.57
N GLY A 98 28.88 30.18 -10.16
CA GLY A 98 29.94 31.18 -10.12
C GLY A 98 29.83 31.99 -8.82
N HIS A 99 30.43 31.46 -7.76
CA HIS A 99 30.82 32.19 -6.57
C HIS A 99 32.24 32.73 -6.80
N LYS A 100 32.49 34.02 -6.59
CA LYS A 100 33.75 34.59 -6.10
C LYS A 100 33.66 36.12 -5.93
N ASP A 101 33.98 36.51 -4.70
CA ASP A 101 34.61 37.74 -4.18
C ASP A 101 34.14 39.11 -4.69
#